data_AF-A0A9Q0N2Q2-F1
#
_entry.id   AF-A0A9Q0N2Q2-F1
#
_cell.length_a   1.000
_cell.length_b   1.000
_cell.length_c   1.000
_cell.angle_alpha   90.00
_cell.angle_beta   90.00
_cell.angle_gamma   90.00
#
_symmetry.space_group_name_H-M   'P 1'
#
loop_
_entity.id
_entity.type
_entity.pdbx_description
1 polymer ?
#
loop_
_entity_poly.entity_id
_entity_poly.type
_entity_poly.pdbx_seq_one_letter_code
_entity_poly.pdbx_strand_id
1 'polypeptide(L)'
;MSIYKMDFGKAVRREIANLESTTNLDVVKTELKKCYEVMTSYLHKKLPFNIKLLKDLQWLHKDNRLKEESVPAIRYLATKIANVLTGTNFTNGLSSDRYTDVIVQQFKFYQTESLDVDPKWDSYSYWSFVGKIKNSEGEDKFSQLTKLAKTYLSLSHGNADPERGFNINKLLLGNREELKPDTITAIRVNQAKKEDIRKKKAESNVKVQKLDTLLAEEALKLKVADRLIDEANESLSSLVERE
;
A
#
# COMPACT_ATOMS: atom_id res chain seq x y z
N MET A 1 -5.48 -32.07 10.41
CA MET A 1 -5.64 -32.95 11.59
C MET A 1 -7.12 -32.93 11.93
N SER A 2 -7.82 -34.06 11.85
CA SER A 2 -9.28 -34.10 12.06
C SER A 2 -9.62 -33.86 13.53
N ILE A 3 -10.66 -33.06 13.84
CA ILE A 3 -11.12 -32.78 15.22
C ILE A 3 -11.38 -34.09 15.99
N TYR A 4 -11.79 -35.16 15.29
CA TYR A 4 -12.00 -36.49 15.86
C TYR A 4 -10.72 -37.22 16.31
N LYS A 5 -9.53 -36.66 16.04
CA LYS A 5 -8.23 -37.21 16.51
C LYS A 5 -7.73 -36.56 17.81
N MET A 6 -8.43 -35.54 18.33
CA MET A 6 -8.11 -34.91 19.61
C MET A 6 -8.99 -35.50 20.72
N ASP A 7 -8.38 -35.90 21.84
CA ASP A 7 -9.11 -36.50 22.95
C ASP A 7 -9.77 -35.41 23.80
N PHE A 8 -11.07 -35.22 23.61
CA PHE A 8 -11.88 -34.27 24.35
C PHE A 8 -12.63 -34.95 25.51
N GLY A 9 -12.78 -34.27 26.65
CA GLY A 9 -13.56 -34.79 27.78
C GLY A 9 -15.03 -35.09 27.42
N LYS A 10 -15.70 -35.94 28.22
CA LYS A 10 -17.07 -36.44 27.95
C LYS A 10 -18.12 -35.32 27.77
N ALA A 11 -17.95 -34.21 28.49
CA ALA A 11 -18.80 -33.02 28.34
C ALA A 11 -18.61 -32.32 26.99
N VAL A 12 -17.36 -32.15 26.56
CA VAL A 12 -17.00 -31.51 25.28
C VAL A 12 -17.43 -32.37 24.10
N ARG A 13 -17.26 -33.70 24.18
CA ARG A 13 -17.80 -34.65 23.17
C ARG A 13 -19.32 -34.57 23.04
N ARG A 14 -20.04 -34.38 24.15
CA ARG A 14 -21.49 -34.25 24.17
C ARG A 14 -21.93 -32.95 23.50
N GLU A 15 -21.23 -31.85 23.74
CA GLU A 15 -21.55 -30.58 23.06
C GLU A 15 -21.15 -30.54 21.58
N ILE A 16 -20.05 -31.18 21.20
CA ILE A 16 -19.70 -31.34 19.78
C ILE A 16 -20.77 -32.18 19.07
N ALA A 17 -21.23 -33.29 19.66
CA ALA A 17 -22.31 -34.10 19.11
C ALA A 17 -23.66 -33.35 19.05
N ASN A 18 -23.94 -32.49 20.05
CA ASN A 18 -25.11 -31.61 20.03
C ASN A 18 -25.04 -30.59 18.88
N LEU A 19 -23.86 -30.01 18.62
CA LEU A 19 -23.62 -29.06 17.52
C LEU A 19 -23.66 -29.74 16.13
N GLU A 20 -23.24 -31.00 16.05
CA GLU A 20 -23.26 -31.81 14.82
C GLU A 20 -24.67 -32.32 14.46
N SER A 21 -25.63 -32.25 15.38
CA SER A 21 -27.03 -32.55 15.03
C SER A 21 -27.53 -31.55 13.99
N THR A 22 -28.12 -32.05 12.89
CA THR A 22 -28.52 -31.25 11.72
C THR A 22 -29.42 -30.08 12.09
N THR A 23 -30.30 -30.28 13.07
CA THR A 23 -31.20 -29.26 13.62
C THR A 23 -30.45 -28.12 14.31
N ASN A 24 -29.43 -28.42 15.13
CA ASN A 24 -28.64 -27.38 15.80
C ASN A 24 -27.67 -26.69 14.83
N LEU A 25 -27.16 -27.40 13.82
CA LEU A 25 -26.29 -26.83 12.80
C LEU A 25 -27.02 -25.75 11.98
N ASP A 26 -28.30 -25.97 11.66
CA ASP A 26 -29.13 -24.98 10.98
C ASP A 26 -29.54 -23.81 11.91
N VAL A 27 -29.75 -24.08 13.20
CA VAL A 27 -29.94 -23.01 14.20
C VAL A 27 -28.68 -22.14 14.33
N VAL A 28 -27.49 -22.75 14.45
CA VAL A 28 -26.21 -22.03 14.53
C VAL A 28 -25.94 -21.23 13.25
N LYS A 29 -26.18 -21.80 12.06
CA LYS A 29 -26.09 -21.06 10.79
C LYS A 29 -27.04 -19.87 10.75
N THR A 30 -28.27 -20.04 11.24
CA THR A 30 -29.28 -18.98 11.27
C THR A 30 -28.86 -17.86 12.21
N GLU A 31 -28.34 -18.18 13.40
CA GLU A 31 -27.84 -17.17 14.34
C GLU A 31 -26.56 -16.49 13.86
N LEU A 32 -25.64 -17.23 13.24
CA LEU A 32 -24.47 -16.64 12.58
C LEU A 32 -24.89 -15.70 11.45
N LYS A 33 -25.88 -16.08 10.65
CA LYS A 33 -26.43 -15.23 9.59
C LYS A 33 -27.03 -13.96 10.18
N LYS A 34 -27.83 -14.05 11.24
CA LYS A 34 -28.35 -12.87 11.96
C LYS A 34 -27.22 -11.99 12.50
N CYS A 35 -26.20 -12.57 13.12
CA CYS A 35 -25.03 -11.82 13.59
C CYS A 35 -24.32 -11.11 12.43
N TYR A 36 -24.13 -11.79 11.30
CA TYR A 36 -23.57 -11.18 10.10
C TYR A 36 -24.44 -10.04 9.56
N GLU A 37 -25.77 -10.22 9.49
CA GLU A 37 -26.72 -9.20 9.06
C GLU A 37 -26.73 -7.98 9.98
N VAL A 38 -26.68 -8.18 11.30
CA VAL A 38 -26.60 -7.10 12.30
C VAL A 38 -25.27 -6.36 12.16
N MET A 39 -24.15 -7.08 12.09
CA MET A 39 -22.83 -6.47 11.92
C MET A 39 -22.72 -5.70 10.61
N THR A 40 -23.15 -6.28 9.49
CA THR A 40 -23.15 -5.60 8.18
C THR A 40 -24.10 -4.42 8.15
N SER A 41 -25.28 -4.50 8.76
CA SER A 41 -26.20 -3.35 8.87
C SER A 41 -25.62 -2.23 9.72
N TYR A 42 -24.97 -2.56 10.83
CA TYR A 42 -24.28 -1.61 11.69
C TYR A 42 -23.13 -0.94 10.94
N LEU A 43 -22.28 -1.73 10.28
CA LEU A 43 -21.19 -1.24 9.45
C LEU A 43 -21.70 -0.40 8.29
N HIS A 44 -22.76 -0.79 7.59
CA HIS A 44 -23.35 -0.02 6.50
C HIS A 44 -23.87 1.34 6.97
N LYS A 45 -24.47 1.41 8.17
CA LYS A 45 -24.92 2.67 8.77
C LYS A 45 -23.78 3.58 9.25
N LYS A 46 -22.66 3.00 9.68
CA LYS A 46 -21.54 3.73 10.29
C LYS A 46 -20.39 4.02 9.33
N LEU A 47 -20.21 3.19 8.31
CA LEU A 47 -19.12 3.34 7.35
C LEU A 47 -19.47 4.45 6.36
N PRO A 48 -18.47 5.26 5.97
CA PRO A 48 -18.65 6.39 5.08
C PRO A 48 -18.84 6.00 3.60
N PHE A 49 -19.59 4.94 3.29
CA PHE A 49 -19.80 4.45 1.92
C PHE A 49 -20.46 5.46 0.99
N ASN A 50 -21.22 6.41 1.56
CA ASN A 50 -21.88 7.48 0.81
C ASN A 50 -21.17 8.83 0.87
N ILE A 51 -19.92 8.89 1.34
CA ILE A 51 -19.15 10.13 1.26
C ILE A 51 -18.73 10.35 -0.19
N LYS A 52 -19.38 11.32 -0.84
CA LYS A 52 -19.07 11.75 -2.21
C LYS A 52 -17.57 12.06 -2.40
N LEU A 53 -16.94 12.69 -1.40
CA LEU A 53 -15.49 12.95 -1.42
C LEU A 53 -14.66 11.69 -1.66
N LEU A 54 -14.94 10.60 -0.93
CA LEU A 54 -14.19 9.35 -1.07
C LEU A 54 -14.44 8.68 -2.42
N LYS A 55 -15.67 8.76 -2.94
CA LYS A 55 -15.99 8.28 -4.29
C LYS A 55 -15.22 9.10 -5.34
N ASP A 56 -15.17 10.42 -5.18
CA ASP A 56 -14.51 11.29 -6.14
C ASP A 56 -12.98 11.21 -6.09
N LEU A 57 -12.39 10.73 -4.99
CA LEU A 57 -10.95 10.46 -4.90
C LEU A 57 -10.46 9.39 -5.87
N GLN A 58 -11.33 8.44 -6.26
CA GLN A 58 -10.95 7.37 -7.19
C GLN A 58 -10.48 7.90 -8.55
N TRP A 59 -10.91 9.10 -8.94
CA TRP A 59 -10.57 9.74 -10.20
C TRP A 59 -9.13 10.29 -10.24
N LEU A 60 -8.45 10.34 -9.09
CA LEU A 60 -7.01 10.63 -9.02
C LEU A 60 -6.15 9.41 -9.38
N HIS A 61 -6.75 8.23 -9.55
CA HIS A 61 -6.02 7.04 -9.99
C HIS A 61 -5.62 7.15 -11.48
N LYS A 62 -4.40 6.69 -11.81
CA LYS A 62 -3.84 6.75 -13.17
C LYS A 62 -4.77 6.16 -14.24
N ASP A 63 -5.44 5.06 -13.92
CA ASP A 63 -6.35 4.35 -14.85
C ASP A 63 -7.66 5.10 -15.13
N ASN A 64 -8.03 6.05 -14.27
CA ASN A 64 -9.27 6.80 -14.39
C ASN A 64 -9.09 8.16 -15.09
N ARG A 65 -7.85 8.48 -15.50
CA ARG A 65 -7.47 9.74 -16.13
C ARG A 65 -8.34 10.09 -17.35
N LEU A 66 -8.54 9.16 -18.28
CA LEU A 66 -9.19 9.43 -19.57
C LEU A 66 -10.71 9.45 -19.52
N LYS A 67 -11.33 9.18 -18.36
CA LYS A 67 -12.78 9.10 -18.23
C LYS A 67 -13.39 10.49 -18.14
N GLU A 68 -14.46 10.77 -18.87
CA GLU A 68 -15.10 12.10 -18.88
C GLU A 68 -15.67 12.49 -17.50
N GLU A 69 -16.14 11.49 -16.75
CA GLU A 69 -16.71 11.63 -15.40
C GLU A 69 -15.69 12.14 -14.37
N SER A 70 -14.39 12.06 -14.68
CA SER A 70 -13.33 12.54 -13.79
C SER A 70 -13.31 14.07 -13.68
N VAL A 71 -13.64 14.80 -14.74
CA VAL A 71 -13.60 16.28 -14.75
C VAL A 71 -14.53 16.91 -13.70
N PRO A 72 -15.84 16.57 -13.63
CA PRO A 72 -16.71 17.12 -12.60
C PRO A 72 -16.31 16.68 -11.18
N ALA A 73 -15.74 15.49 -11.02
CA ALA A 73 -15.24 15.02 -9.74
C ALA A 73 -14.00 15.81 -9.28
N ILE A 74 -13.03 16.04 -10.17
CA ILE A 74 -11.85 16.89 -9.88
C ILE A 74 -12.28 18.32 -9.56
N ARG A 75 -13.27 18.87 -10.27
CA ARG A 75 -13.86 20.18 -9.91
C ARG A 75 -14.38 20.18 -8.48
N TYR A 76 -15.17 19.18 -8.10
CA TYR A 76 -15.71 19.04 -6.75
C TYR A 76 -14.59 18.95 -5.70
N LEU A 77 -13.56 18.13 -5.94
CA LEU A 77 -12.39 18.00 -5.07
C LEU A 77 -11.66 19.34 -4.91
N ALA A 78 -11.39 20.04 -6.01
CA ALA A 78 -10.71 21.34 -6.00
C ALA A 78 -11.49 22.38 -5.19
N THR A 79 -12.81 22.46 -5.38
CA THR A 79 -13.67 23.38 -4.61
C THR A 79 -13.66 23.06 -3.12
N LYS A 80 -13.65 21.77 -2.74
CA LYS A 80 -13.60 21.39 -1.32
C LYS A 80 -12.29 21.79 -0.66
N ILE A 81 -11.16 21.56 -1.31
CA ILE A 81 -9.86 22.02 -0.78
C ILE A 81 -9.77 23.53 -0.77
N ALA A 82 -10.21 24.19 -1.84
CA ALA A 82 -10.18 25.64 -1.93
C ALA A 82 -10.96 26.27 -0.77
N ASN A 83 -12.19 25.81 -0.51
CA ASN A 83 -13.01 26.36 0.59
C ASN A 83 -12.39 26.16 1.98
N VAL A 84 -11.56 25.13 2.17
CA VAL A 84 -10.88 24.88 3.46
C VAL A 84 -9.57 25.67 3.57
N LEU A 85 -8.86 25.85 2.45
CA LEU A 85 -7.51 26.42 2.41
C LEU A 85 -7.45 27.82 1.77
N THR A 86 -8.60 28.47 1.56
CA THR A 86 -8.66 29.84 1.02
C THR A 86 -7.85 30.78 1.92
N GLY A 87 -7.02 31.63 1.31
CA GLY A 87 -6.18 32.59 2.05
C GLY A 87 -4.86 32.00 2.58
N THR A 88 -4.60 30.71 2.33
CA THR A 88 -3.28 30.12 2.57
C THR A 88 -2.41 30.18 1.31
N ASN A 89 -1.09 30.04 1.49
CA ASN A 89 -0.12 29.90 0.40
C ASN A 89 -0.41 28.70 -0.52
N PHE A 90 -1.26 27.76 -0.09
CA PHE A 90 -1.65 26.61 -0.90
C PHE A 90 -2.43 27.03 -2.16
N THR A 91 -3.30 28.04 -2.02
CA THR A 91 -4.11 28.58 -3.12
C THR A 91 -3.36 29.65 -3.93
N ASN A 92 -2.11 29.95 -3.59
CA ASN A 92 -1.31 31.03 -4.19
C ASN A 92 -2.06 32.39 -4.21
N GLY A 93 -2.91 32.66 -3.22
CA GLY A 93 -3.70 33.89 -3.15
C GLY A 93 -4.88 33.97 -4.14
N LEU A 94 -5.21 32.87 -4.83
CA LEU A 94 -6.36 32.80 -5.73
C LEU A 94 -7.67 32.68 -4.95
N SER A 95 -8.75 33.25 -5.48
CA SER A 95 -10.10 32.95 -4.99
C SER A 95 -10.47 31.49 -5.26
N SER A 96 -11.43 30.95 -4.49
CA SER A 96 -11.86 29.55 -4.59
C SER A 96 -12.27 29.15 -6.02
N ASP A 97 -12.99 30.02 -6.72
CA ASP A 97 -13.44 29.80 -8.10
C ASP A 97 -12.26 29.78 -9.08
N ARG A 98 -11.36 30.76 -8.97
CA ARG A 98 -10.17 30.86 -9.83
C ARG A 98 -9.24 29.66 -9.65
N TYR A 99 -9.03 29.24 -8.40
CA TYR A 99 -8.23 28.05 -8.10
C TYR A 99 -8.85 26.78 -8.72
N THR A 100 -10.16 26.62 -8.57
CA THR A 100 -10.91 25.49 -9.13
C THR A 100 -10.76 25.45 -10.66
N ASP A 101 -10.90 26.60 -11.33
CA ASP A 101 -10.79 26.68 -12.78
C ASP A 101 -9.38 26.36 -13.30
N VAL A 102 -8.34 26.85 -12.61
CA VAL A 102 -6.94 26.53 -12.96
C VAL A 102 -6.70 25.02 -12.88
N ILE A 103 -7.19 24.35 -11.84
CA ILE A 103 -7.04 22.89 -11.70
C ILE A 103 -7.80 22.16 -12.79
N VAL A 104 -9.04 22.54 -13.09
CA VAL A 104 -9.83 21.89 -14.13
C VAL A 104 -9.16 22.05 -15.50
N GLN A 105 -8.59 23.22 -15.79
CA GLN A 105 -7.81 23.43 -17.01
C GLN A 105 -6.56 22.55 -17.05
N GLN A 106 -5.76 22.53 -15.98
CA GLN A 106 -4.60 21.64 -15.87
C GLN A 106 -4.99 20.18 -16.04
N PHE A 107 -6.12 19.76 -15.46
CA PHE A 107 -6.61 18.40 -15.57
C PHE A 107 -7.04 18.05 -17.00
N LYS A 108 -7.72 18.96 -17.72
CA LYS A 108 -8.07 18.75 -19.14
C LYS A 108 -6.83 18.62 -20.03
N PHE A 109 -5.83 19.49 -19.85
CA PHE A 109 -4.56 19.36 -20.56
C PHE A 109 -3.86 18.05 -20.23
N TYR A 110 -3.90 17.69 -18.95
CA TYR A 110 -3.42 16.40 -18.50
C TYR A 110 -4.21 15.25 -19.11
N GLN A 111 -5.48 15.34 -19.49
CA GLN A 111 -6.15 14.23 -20.19
C GLN A 111 -5.64 14.03 -21.62
N THR A 112 -5.21 15.11 -22.28
CA THR A 112 -4.76 15.08 -23.68
C THR A 112 -3.30 14.66 -23.87
N GLU A 113 -2.53 14.60 -22.79
CA GLU A 113 -1.08 14.39 -22.88
C GLU A 113 -0.72 12.90 -22.98
N SER A 114 0.16 12.53 -23.90
CA SER A 114 0.75 11.19 -23.88
C SER A 114 1.78 11.13 -22.75
N LEU A 115 1.58 10.23 -21.78
CA LEU A 115 2.54 10.01 -20.70
C LEU A 115 3.07 8.60 -20.82
N ASP A 116 4.40 8.47 -20.75
CA ASP A 116 5.07 7.19 -20.59
C ASP A 116 4.98 6.76 -19.11
N VAL A 117 3.91 6.04 -18.79
CA VAL A 117 3.58 5.65 -17.41
C VAL A 117 4.02 4.21 -17.19
N ASP A 118 4.89 4.00 -16.20
CA ASP A 118 5.21 2.66 -15.75
C ASP A 118 3.98 2.03 -15.06
N PRO A 119 3.49 0.86 -15.52
CA PRO A 119 2.35 0.19 -14.91
C PRO A 119 2.59 -0.19 -13.44
N LYS A 120 3.84 -0.30 -12.98
CA LYS A 120 4.21 -0.65 -11.60
C LYS A 120 4.25 0.54 -10.65
N TRP A 121 4.13 1.78 -11.13
CA TRP A 121 4.15 2.94 -10.24
C TRP A 121 2.95 2.96 -9.31
N ASP A 122 3.24 3.17 -8.02
CA ASP A 122 2.25 3.49 -7.01
C ASP A 122 1.70 4.91 -7.22
N SER A 123 0.61 5.22 -6.52
CA SER A 123 -0.07 6.52 -6.68
C SER A 123 0.86 7.70 -6.35
N TYR A 124 1.77 7.54 -5.37
CA TYR A 124 2.70 8.61 -4.99
C TYR A 124 3.78 8.87 -6.05
N SER A 125 4.42 7.82 -6.57
CA SER A 125 5.45 7.92 -7.60
C SER A 125 4.85 8.46 -8.90
N TYR A 126 3.64 8.03 -9.23
CA TYR A 126 2.89 8.53 -10.37
C TYR A 126 2.69 10.05 -10.31
N TRP A 127 2.09 10.55 -9.23
CA TRP A 127 1.86 11.99 -9.09
C TRP A 127 3.14 12.80 -8.91
N SER A 128 4.21 12.17 -8.43
CA SER A 128 5.54 12.79 -8.39
C SER A 128 6.19 12.90 -9.77
N PHE A 129 5.93 11.96 -10.68
CA PHE A 129 6.31 12.07 -12.09
C PHE A 129 5.52 13.18 -12.79
N VAL A 130 4.19 13.18 -12.64
CA VAL A 130 3.32 14.22 -13.24
C VAL A 130 3.73 15.63 -12.82
N GLY A 131 4.14 15.81 -11.55
CA GLY A 131 4.62 17.09 -11.04
C GLY A 131 5.98 17.54 -11.59
N LYS A 132 6.76 16.66 -12.19
CA LYS A 132 8.06 16.99 -12.81
C LYS A 132 7.95 17.34 -14.29
N ILE A 133 6.76 17.23 -14.86
CA ILE A 133 6.51 17.58 -16.27
C ILE A 133 6.60 19.09 -16.39
N LYS A 134 7.54 19.55 -17.23
CA LYS A 134 7.78 20.97 -17.46
C LYS A 134 7.11 21.43 -18.75
N ASN A 135 6.66 22.68 -18.75
CA ASN A 135 6.22 23.38 -19.96
C ASN A 135 7.43 23.88 -20.77
N SER A 136 7.17 24.49 -21.93
CA SER A 136 8.20 25.07 -22.80
C SER A 136 9.02 26.20 -22.15
N GLU A 137 8.51 26.77 -21.05
CA GLU A 137 9.16 27.85 -20.28
C GLU A 137 9.98 27.30 -19.10
N GLY A 138 9.98 25.98 -18.89
CA GLY A 138 10.73 25.32 -17.83
C GLY A 138 10.04 25.27 -16.46
N GLU A 139 8.79 25.74 -16.38
CA GLU A 139 7.92 25.70 -15.21
C GLU A 139 7.11 24.39 -15.13
N ASP A 140 6.69 23.99 -13.92
CA ASP A 140 5.92 22.78 -13.72
C ASP A 140 4.50 22.90 -14.31
N LYS A 141 4.24 22.17 -15.39
CA LYS A 141 3.00 22.24 -16.18
C LYS A 141 1.74 21.96 -15.38
N PHE A 142 1.84 21.07 -14.40
CA PHE A 142 0.72 20.58 -13.58
C PHE A 142 0.87 20.88 -12.09
N SER A 143 1.53 21.99 -11.74
CA SER A 143 1.87 22.31 -10.33
C SER A 143 0.67 22.26 -9.37
N GLN A 144 -0.47 22.86 -9.73
CA GLN A 144 -1.64 22.93 -8.84
C GLN A 144 -2.38 21.60 -8.77
N LEU A 145 -2.50 20.91 -9.90
CA LEU A 145 -3.11 19.59 -9.97
C LEU A 145 -2.31 18.56 -9.15
N THR A 146 -0.98 18.56 -9.27
CA THR A 146 -0.13 17.65 -8.48
C THR A 146 -0.20 17.97 -6.99
N LYS A 147 -0.24 19.25 -6.60
CA LYS A 147 -0.47 19.65 -5.20
C LYS A 147 -1.79 19.10 -4.68
N LEU A 148 -2.88 19.30 -5.42
CA LEU A 148 -4.20 18.78 -5.06
C LEU A 148 -4.17 17.26 -4.85
N ALA A 149 -3.61 16.52 -5.81
CA ALA A 149 -3.53 15.07 -5.75
C ALA A 149 -2.70 14.58 -4.56
N LYS A 150 -1.52 15.17 -4.34
CA LYS A 150 -0.66 14.82 -3.19
C LYS A 150 -1.32 15.12 -1.85
N THR A 151 -2.04 16.24 -1.74
CA THR A 151 -2.78 16.57 -0.52
C THR A 151 -3.83 15.51 -0.20
N TYR A 152 -4.60 15.10 -1.20
CA TYR A 152 -5.60 14.07 -1.01
C TYR A 152 -5.02 12.67 -0.73
N LEU A 153 -3.91 12.33 -1.38
CA LEU A 153 -3.20 11.07 -1.11
C LEU A 153 -2.49 11.06 0.25
N SER A 154 -2.23 12.23 0.83
CA SER A 154 -1.66 12.36 2.18
C SER A 154 -2.70 12.29 3.31
N LEU A 155 -4.00 12.34 2.99
CA LEU A 155 -5.04 12.14 3.98
C LEU A 155 -5.04 10.68 4.44
N SER A 156 -4.63 10.44 5.68
CA SER A 156 -4.67 9.10 6.28
C SER A 156 -6.10 8.55 6.25
N HIS A 157 -6.28 7.40 5.59
CA HIS A 157 -7.57 6.72 5.50
C HIS A 157 -7.93 5.92 6.76
N GLY A 158 -7.10 5.98 7.81
CA GLY A 158 -7.36 5.32 9.09
C GLY A 158 -6.62 5.97 10.25
N ASN A 159 -7.14 5.75 11.45
CA ASN A 159 -6.49 6.17 12.69
C ASN A 159 -5.38 5.19 13.13
N ALA A 160 -5.07 4.16 12.34
CA ALA A 160 -4.14 3.09 12.70
C ALA A 160 -2.73 3.61 13.05
N ASP A 161 -2.22 4.61 12.33
CA ASP A 161 -0.91 5.19 12.62
C ASP A 161 -0.91 6.05 13.90
N PRO A 162 -1.89 6.96 14.11
CA PRO A 162 -2.11 7.58 15.41
C PRO A 162 -2.29 6.56 16.56
N GLU A 163 -3.09 5.51 16.36
CA GLU A 163 -3.35 4.45 17.33
C GLU A 163 -2.11 3.64 17.67
N ARG A 164 -1.26 3.32 16.68
CA ARG A 164 0.07 2.75 16.92
C ARG A 164 0.92 3.69 17.76
N GLY A 165 0.90 4.99 17.46
CA GLY A 165 1.58 6.01 18.25
C GLY A 165 1.07 6.08 19.71
N PHE A 166 -0.24 5.92 19.94
CA PHE A 166 -0.83 5.85 21.27
C PHE A 166 -0.47 4.55 22.00
N ASN A 167 -0.41 3.42 21.29
CA ASN A 167 -0.01 2.15 21.88
C ASN A 167 1.47 2.16 22.30
N ILE A 168 2.33 2.79 21.48
CA ILE A 168 3.73 3.05 21.84
C ILE A 168 3.79 3.94 23.09
N ASN A 169 2.98 4.99 23.18
CA ASN A 169 2.93 5.83 24.38
C ASN A 169 2.49 5.04 25.61
N LYS A 170 1.49 4.16 25.47
CA LYS A 170 1.04 3.28 26.55
C LYS A 170 2.17 2.37 27.03
N LEU A 171 2.96 1.80 26.12
CA LEU A 171 4.13 1.00 26.45
C LEU A 171 5.22 1.84 27.14
N LEU A 172 5.43 3.09 26.71
CA LEU A 172 6.42 4.00 27.28
C LEU A 172 6.04 4.54 28.68
N LEU A 173 4.74 4.68 28.94
CA LEU A 173 4.18 5.18 30.20
C LEU A 173 3.90 4.08 31.23
N GLY A 174 4.01 2.79 30.86
CA GLY A 174 3.59 1.66 31.70
C GLY A 174 4.21 1.60 33.10
N ASN A 175 5.43 2.15 33.29
CA ASN A 175 6.14 2.20 34.58
C ASN A 175 6.56 3.63 34.98
N ARG A 176 6.04 4.68 34.32
CA ARG A 176 6.47 6.07 34.53
C ARG A 176 5.25 6.95 34.72
N GLU A 177 5.14 7.56 35.90
CA GLU A 177 3.95 8.33 36.28
C GLU A 177 3.76 9.58 35.39
N GLU A 178 4.85 10.22 34.94
CA GLU A 178 4.77 11.31 33.96
C GLU A 178 6.02 11.39 33.06
N LEU A 179 5.80 11.67 31.78
CA LEU A 179 6.84 12.04 30.81
C LEU A 179 6.43 13.34 30.13
N LYS A 180 7.37 14.28 30.00
CA LYS A 180 7.10 15.52 29.27
C LYS A 180 6.80 15.24 27.79
N PRO A 181 5.87 15.96 27.14
CA PRO A 181 5.53 15.78 25.74
C PRO A 181 6.74 15.80 24.78
N ASP A 182 7.73 16.65 25.05
CA ASP A 182 8.96 16.75 24.26
C ASP A 182 9.79 15.46 24.33
N THR A 183 9.87 14.85 25.52
CA THR A 183 10.57 13.59 25.74
C THR A 183 9.87 12.43 25.02
N ILE A 184 8.53 12.39 25.07
CA ILE A 184 7.74 11.39 24.33
C ILE A 184 7.98 11.52 22.82
N THR A 185 8.00 12.76 22.32
CA THR A 185 8.23 13.05 20.89
C THR A 185 9.65 12.64 20.47
N ALA A 186 10.66 12.96 21.27
CA ALA A 186 12.05 12.58 21.02
C ALA A 186 12.22 11.04 20.99
N ILE A 187 11.59 10.32 21.92
CA ILE A 187 11.63 8.85 21.94
C ILE A 187 10.96 8.26 20.70
N ARG A 188 9.78 8.78 20.29
CA ARG A 188 9.08 8.34 19.08
C ARG A 188 9.93 8.49 17.82
N VAL A 189 10.55 9.66 17.63
CA VAL A 189 11.42 9.91 16.47
C VAL A 189 12.63 8.97 16.46
N ASN A 190 13.23 8.72 17.62
CA ASN A 190 14.36 7.81 17.74
C ASN A 190 13.96 6.34 17.49
N GLN A 191 12.77 5.91 17.91
CA GLN A 191 12.25 4.58 17.63
C GLN A 191 11.93 4.39 16.14
N ALA A 192 11.28 5.37 15.51
CA ALA A 192 11.02 5.35 14.07
C ALA A 192 12.32 5.26 13.25
N LYS A 193 13.33 6.07 13.60
CA LYS A 193 14.66 6.00 12.97
C LYS A 193 15.32 4.63 13.14
N LYS A 194 15.20 4.00 14.32
CA LYS A 194 15.74 2.65 14.57
C LYS A 194 15.05 1.58 13.73
N GLU A 195 13.73 1.67 13.57
CA GLU A 195 12.96 0.77 12.70
C GLU A 195 13.34 0.92 11.22
N ASP A 196 13.50 2.15 10.74
CA ASP A 196 13.95 2.42 9.36
C ASP A 196 15.36 1.88 9.10
N ILE A 197 16.28 2.03 10.06
CA ILE A 197 17.63 1.45 9.98
C ILE A 197 17.55 -0.08 9.93
N ARG A 198 16.69 -0.71 10.74
CA ARG A 198 16.47 -2.16 10.72
C ARG A 198 15.95 -2.66 9.37
N LYS A 199 14.95 -1.98 8.80
CA LYS A 199 14.39 -2.32 7.48
C LYS A 199 15.43 -2.21 6.38
N LYS A 200 16.19 -1.11 6.34
CA LYS A 200 17.29 -0.93 5.37
C LYS A 200 18.36 -2.03 5.49
N LYS A 201 18.70 -2.44 6.72
CA LYS A 201 19.65 -3.53 6.97
C LYS A 201 19.09 -4.90 6.56
N ALA A 202 17.79 -5.13 6.73
CA ALA A 202 17.14 -6.36 6.27
C ALA A 202 17.12 -6.43 4.73
N GLU A 203 16.79 -5.33 4.06
CA GLU A 203 16.79 -5.24 2.60
C GLU A 203 18.19 -5.43 2.00
N SER A 204 19.23 -4.86 2.63
CA SER A 204 20.61 -5.08 2.20
C SER A 204 21.02 -6.55 2.34
N ASN A 205 20.67 -7.20 3.46
CA ASN A 205 20.98 -8.62 3.68
C ASN A 205 20.29 -9.52 2.66
N VAL A 206 19.04 -9.24 2.28
CA VAL A 206 18.32 -10.01 1.24
C VAL A 206 18.97 -9.85 -0.13
N LYS A 207 19.47 -8.66 -0.47
CA LYS A 207 20.21 -8.43 -1.73
C LYS A 207 21.52 -9.21 -1.77
N VAL A 208 22.28 -9.22 -0.67
CA VAL A 208 23.53 -9.99 -0.56
C VAL A 208 23.27 -11.49 -0.73
N GLN A 209 22.27 -12.04 -0.04
CA GLN A 209 21.90 -13.46 -0.18
C GLN A 209 21.47 -13.84 -1.61
N LYS A 210 20.80 -12.95 -2.34
CA LYS A 210 20.46 -13.17 -3.75
C LYS A 210 21.69 -13.15 -4.67
N LEU A 211 22.69 -12.32 -4.37
CA LEU A 211 23.95 -12.31 -5.12
C LEU A 211 24.76 -13.58 -4.87
N ASP A 212 24.86 -14.03 -3.61
CA ASP A 212 25.58 -15.26 -3.25
C ASP A 212 24.98 -16.51 -3.90
N THR A 213 23.65 -16.56 -4.01
CA THR A 213 22.95 -17.67 -4.69
C THR A 213 23.17 -17.67 -6.19
N LEU A 214 23.15 -16.51 -6.85
CA LEU A 214 23.47 -16.40 -8.28
C LEU A 214 24.93 -16.78 -8.59
N LEU A 215 25.87 -16.34 -7.74
CA LEU A 215 27.28 -16.72 -7.84
C LEU A 215 27.48 -18.23 -7.66
N ALA A 216 26.75 -18.87 -6.74
CA ALA A 216 26.80 -20.31 -6.55
C ALA A 216 26.23 -21.09 -7.75
N GLU A 217 25.14 -20.61 -8.36
CA GLU A 217 24.58 -21.20 -9.58
C GLU A 217 25.53 -21.07 -10.79
N GLU A 218 26.18 -19.92 -10.94
CA GLU A 218 27.13 -19.69 -12.02
C GLU A 218 28.39 -20.56 -11.87
N ALA A 219 28.91 -20.69 -10.64
CA ALA A 219 30.02 -21.58 -10.34
C ALA A 219 29.69 -23.07 -10.58
N LEU A 220 28.43 -23.47 -10.36
CA LEU A 220 27.97 -24.83 -10.65
C LEU A 220 27.93 -25.08 -12.17
N LYS A 221 27.44 -24.13 -12.95
CA LYS A 221 27.41 -24.22 -14.42
C LYS A 221 28.83 -24.33 -14.99
N LEU A 222 29.78 -23.57 -14.45
CA LEU A 222 31.18 -23.64 -14.87
C LEU A 222 31.77 -25.03 -14.61
N LYS A 223 31.56 -25.60 -13.41
CA LYS A 223 32.03 -26.96 -13.06
C LYS A 223 31.44 -28.06 -13.94
N VAL A 224 30.18 -27.91 -14.37
CA VAL A 224 29.55 -28.86 -15.28
C VAL A 224 30.16 -28.75 -16.68
N ALA A 225 30.43 -27.52 -17.15
CA ALA A 225 31.10 -27.30 -18.43
C ALA A 225 32.51 -27.89 -18.44
N ASP A 226 33.30 -27.70 -17.38
CA ASP A 226 34.66 -28.26 -17.26
C ASP A 226 34.64 -29.80 -17.35
N ARG A 227 33.70 -30.48 -16.66
CA ARG A 227 33.57 -31.95 -16.76
C ARG A 227 33.20 -32.43 -18.16
N LEU A 228 32.31 -31.72 -18.86
CA LEU A 228 31.94 -32.10 -20.23
C LEU A 228 33.12 -31.94 -21.19
N ILE A 229 33.99 -30.94 -20.96
CA ILE A 229 35.23 -30.76 -21.72
C ILE A 229 36.20 -31.90 -21.42
N ASP A 230 36.36 -32.30 -20.16
CA ASP A 230 37.24 -33.40 -19.77
C ASP A 230 36.75 -34.74 -20.38
N GLU A 231 35.45 -35.05 -20.30
CA GLU A 231 34.84 -36.25 -20.91
C GLU A 231 34.99 -36.28 -22.45
N ALA A 232 34.87 -35.13 -23.10
CA ALA A 232 35.09 -35.01 -24.54
C ALA A 232 36.56 -35.24 -24.92
N ASN A 233 37.50 -34.73 -24.12
CA ASN A 233 38.94 -34.92 -24.33
C ASN A 233 39.39 -36.37 -24.07
N GLU A 234 38.82 -37.06 -23.09
CA GLU A 234 39.03 -38.49 -22.87
C GLU A 234 38.50 -39.32 -24.03
N SER A 235 37.30 -39.00 -24.52
CA SER A 235 36.69 -39.67 -25.68
C SER A 235 37.54 -39.50 -26.94
N LEU A 236 38.08 -38.30 -27.18
CA LEU A 236 39.01 -38.02 -28.28
C LEU A 236 40.34 -38.78 -28.14
N SER A 237 40.94 -38.80 -26.95
CA SER A 237 42.18 -39.55 -26.71
C SER A 237 42.00 -41.05 -26.96
N SER A 238 40.86 -41.61 -26.57
CA SER A 238 40.53 -43.03 -26.79
C SER A 238 40.31 -43.41 -28.27
N LEU A 239 40.02 -42.43 -29.12
CA LEU A 239 39.89 -42.62 -30.57
C LEU A 239 41.25 -42.53 -31.27
N VAL A 240 42.13 -41.64 -30.80
CA VAL A 240 43.49 -41.48 -31.34
C VAL A 240 44.38 -42.68 -30.99
N GLU A 241 44.17 -43.36 -29.85
CA GLU A 241 44.89 -44.59 -29.50
C GLU A 241 44.42 -45.85 -30.26
N ARG A 242 43.38 -45.75 -31.09
CA ARG A 242 42.81 -46.86 -31.88
C ARG A 242 43.16 -46.83 -33.37
N GLU A 243 43.94 -45.85 -33.81
CA GLU A 243 44.58 -45.79 -35.14
C GLU A 243 46.04 -46.22 -35.07
#